data_AF-C6B7H0-F1
#
_entry.id   AF-C6B7H0-F1
#
_cell.length_a   1.000
_cell.length_b   1.000
_cell.length_c   1.000
_cell.angle_alpha   90.00
_cell.angle_beta   90.00
_cell.angle_gamma   90.00
#
_symmetry.space_group_name_H-M   'P 1'
#
loop_
_entity.id
_entity.type
_entity.pdbx_description
1 polymer ?
#
loop_
_entity_poly.entity_id
_entity_poly.type
_entity_poly.pdbx_seq_one_letter_code
_entity_poly.pdbx_strand_id
1 'polypeptide(L)'
;MKTPDTAALLEDAADRIADISRPDLQILLRRAALLLRNAGSITFEDDTDAALRDLSGELGMTRNDTIRFIVREWMEKNTYLPVRSLDEDGDVDGNG
;
A
#
# COMPACT_ATOMS: atom_id res chain seq x y z
N MET A 1 -2.26 14.51 -22.40
CA MET A 1 -3.69 14.52 -21.99
C MET A 1 -3.72 14.01 -20.55
N LYS A 2 -4.16 14.83 -19.58
CA LYS A 2 -4.28 14.36 -18.18
C LYS A 2 -5.50 13.46 -18.10
N THR A 3 -5.32 12.21 -17.67
CA THR A 3 -6.44 11.29 -17.41
C THR A 3 -7.33 11.91 -16.33
N PRO A 4 -8.66 12.00 -16.52
CA PRO A 4 -9.55 12.63 -15.54
C PRO A 4 -9.51 11.87 -14.20
N ASP A 5 -9.58 12.62 -13.11
CA ASP A 5 -9.64 12.08 -11.75
C ASP A 5 -10.89 11.22 -11.59
N THR A 6 -10.70 9.96 -11.19
CA THR A 6 -11.81 9.01 -11.06
C THR A 6 -12.78 9.42 -9.94
N ALA A 7 -12.31 10.17 -8.93
CA ALA A 7 -13.18 10.74 -7.90
C ALA A 7 -14.13 11.80 -8.49
N ALA A 8 -13.60 12.75 -9.26
CA ALA A 8 -14.42 13.75 -9.95
C ALA A 8 -15.43 13.14 -10.94
N LEU A 9 -15.06 12.03 -11.60
CA LEU A 9 -15.98 11.30 -12.48
C LEU A 9 -17.09 10.58 -11.72
N LEU A 10 -16.81 10.07 -10.51
CA LEU A 10 -17.82 9.47 -9.63
C LEU A 10 -18.79 10.52 -9.09
N GLU A 11 -18.29 11.70 -8.75
CA GLU A 11 -19.08 12.83 -8.24
C GLU A 11 -20.02 13.39 -9.32
N ASP A 12 -19.51 13.68 -10.53
CA ASP A 12 -20.35 14.10 -11.67
C ASP A 12 -21.39 13.04 -12.06
N ALA A 13 -21.02 11.75 -12.01
CA ALA A 13 -21.96 10.66 -12.26
C ALA A 13 -23.03 10.54 -11.17
N ALA A 14 -22.74 10.91 -9.92
CA ALA A 14 -23.71 10.93 -8.83
C ALA A 14 -24.71 12.08 -8.99
N ASP A 15 -24.22 13.28 -9.36
CA ASP A 15 -25.05 14.45 -9.63
C ASP A 15 -26.02 14.23 -10.80
N ARG A 16 -25.64 13.37 -11.75
CA ARG A 16 -26.38 13.09 -12.98
C ARG A 16 -26.80 11.63 -13.12
N ILE A 17 -27.03 10.95 -12.00
CA ILE A 17 -27.26 9.49 -11.95
C ILE A 17 -28.50 9.04 -12.75
N ALA A 18 -29.48 9.94 -12.93
CA ALA A 18 -30.67 9.66 -13.75
C ALA A 18 -30.39 9.73 -15.26
N ASP A 19 -29.36 10.49 -15.67
CA ASP A 19 -29.03 10.76 -17.07
C ASP A 19 -27.88 9.90 -17.61
N ILE A 20 -27.12 9.24 -16.72
CA ILE A 20 -26.02 8.37 -17.10
C ILE A 20 -26.53 7.02 -17.63
N SER A 21 -25.92 6.53 -18.71
CA SER A 21 -26.27 5.22 -19.24
C SER A 21 -25.85 4.11 -18.27
N ARG A 22 -26.68 3.06 -18.14
CA ARG A 22 -26.37 1.90 -17.31
C ARG A 22 -25.01 1.25 -17.67
N PRO A 23 -24.63 1.09 -18.96
CA PRO A 23 -23.31 0.60 -19.32
C PRO A 23 -22.16 1.48 -18.83
N ASP A 24 -22.27 2.80 -18.97
CA ASP A 24 -21.21 3.74 -18.56
C ASP A 24 -21.04 3.74 -17.04
N LEU A 25 -22.15 3.72 -16.29
CA LEU A 25 -22.13 3.59 -14.84
C LEU A 25 -21.45 2.29 -14.40
N GLN A 26 -21.71 1.17 -15.06
CA GLN A 26 -21.03 -0.10 -14.75
C GLN A 26 -19.51 -0.04 -14.97
N ILE A 27 -19.06 0.62 -16.03
CA ILE A 27 -17.62 0.79 -16.32
C ILE A 27 -16.98 1.64 -15.22
N LEU A 28 -17.63 2.74 -14.85
CA LEU A 28 -17.14 3.69 -13.87
C LEU A 28 -17.05 3.06 -12.46
N LEU A 29 -18.08 2.32 -12.05
CA LEU A 29 -18.09 1.56 -10.79
C LEU A 29 -17.06 0.44 -10.75
N ARG A 30 -16.84 -0.29 -11.86
CA ARG A 30 -15.78 -1.31 -11.93
C ARG A 30 -14.41 -0.68 -11.75
N ARG A 31 -14.15 0.47 -12.39
CA ARG A 31 -12.88 1.20 -12.24
C ARG A 31 -12.68 1.70 -10.81
N ALA A 32 -13.73 2.23 -10.18
CA ALA A 32 -13.71 2.63 -8.78
C ALA A 32 -13.42 1.44 -7.85
N ALA A 33 -14.08 0.31 -8.04
CA ALA A 33 -13.85 -0.91 -7.25
C ALA A 33 -12.43 -1.47 -7.43
N LEU A 34 -11.87 -1.41 -8.65
CA LEU A 34 -10.47 -1.77 -8.90
C LEU A 34 -9.51 -0.84 -8.15
N LEU A 35 -9.75 0.47 -8.18
CA LEU A 35 -8.96 1.45 -7.45
C LEU A 35 -9.06 1.23 -5.93
N LEU A 36 -10.25 1.00 -5.39
CA LEU A 36 -10.47 0.72 -3.97
C LEU A 36 -9.81 -0.58 -3.52
N ARG A 37 -9.89 -1.64 -4.33
CA ARG A 37 -9.20 -2.91 -4.04
C ARG A 37 -7.68 -2.76 -4.06
N ASN A 38 -7.17 -1.94 -4.98
CA ASN A 38 -5.74 -1.71 -5.14
C ASN A 38 -5.23 -0.58 -4.22
N ALA A 39 -6.13 0.19 -3.61
CA ALA A 39 -5.84 1.07 -2.50
C ALA A 39 -5.65 0.19 -1.26
N GLY A 40 -4.52 -0.50 -1.20
CA GLY A 40 -4.08 -1.23 -0.02
C GLY A 40 -3.88 -0.25 1.13
N SER A 41 -4.97 0.05 1.84
CA SER A 41 -4.95 0.89 3.03
C SER A 41 -4.34 0.07 4.15
N ILE A 42 -3.04 0.25 4.36
CA ILE A 42 -2.47 0.02 5.68
C ILE A 42 -3.08 1.09 6.58
N THR A 43 -4.03 0.68 7.41
CA THR A 43 -4.61 1.50 8.48
C THR A 43 -3.62 1.52 9.64
N PHE A 44 -3.28 2.72 10.09
CA PHE A 44 -2.51 2.94 11.31
C PHE A 44 -3.44 3.53 12.38
N GLU A 45 -2.99 3.51 13.63
CA GLU A 45 -3.63 4.27 14.71
C GLU A 45 -3.59 5.78 14.39
N ASP A 46 -4.56 6.53 14.92
CA ASP A 46 -4.77 7.94 14.55
C ASP A 46 -3.54 8.83 14.76
N ASP A 47 -2.79 8.58 15.83
CA ASP A 47 -1.55 9.29 16.15
C ASP A 47 -0.43 8.98 15.14
N THR A 48 -0.33 7.72 14.74
CA THR A 48 0.64 7.22 13.77
C THR A 48 0.32 7.73 12.38
N ASP A 49 -0.96 7.81 12.01
CA ASP A 49 -1.38 8.37 10.72
C ASP A 49 -1.13 9.88 10.65
N ALA A 50 -1.35 10.61 11.75
CA ALA A 50 -1.00 12.03 11.87
C ALA A 50 0.51 12.25 11.70
N ALA A 51 1.34 11.48 12.42
CA ALA A 51 2.80 11.56 12.31
C ALA A 51 3.30 11.21 10.89
N LEU A 52 2.71 10.19 10.25
CA LEU A 52 3.00 9.83 8.87
C LEU A 52 2.65 10.96 7.90
N ARG A 53 1.52 11.65 8.11
CA ARG A 53 1.09 12.76 7.26
C ARG A 53 2.04 13.95 7.36
N ASP A 54 2.47 14.31 8.57
CA ASP A 54 3.42 15.39 8.79
C ASP A 54 4.77 15.06 8.14
N LEU A 55 5.28 13.85 8.37
CA LEU A 55 6.52 13.37 7.77
C LEU A 55 6.46 13.32 6.23
N SER A 56 5.34 12.89 5.65
CA SER A 56 5.12 12.95 4.21
C SER A 56 5.22 14.38 3.67
N GLY A 57 4.66 15.35 4.40
CA GLY A 57 4.76 16.77 4.08
C GLY A 57 6.21 17.29 4.09
N GLU A 58 6.96 16.96 5.13
CA GLU A 58 8.38 17.34 5.26
C GLU A 58 9.27 16.76 4.16
N LEU A 59 9.01 15.50 3.78
CA LEU A 59 9.77 14.81 2.72
C LEU A 59 9.29 15.16 1.30
N GLY A 60 8.17 15.88 1.16
CA GLY A 60 7.55 16.16 -0.14
C GLY A 60 7.09 14.89 -0.87
N MET A 61 6.73 13.84 -0.13
CA MET A 61 6.34 12.53 -0.64
C MET A 61 4.84 12.28 -0.41
N THR A 62 4.25 11.37 -1.19
CA THR A 62 2.90 10.88 -0.86
C THR A 62 2.97 9.94 0.35
N ARG A 63 1.87 9.80 1.10
CA ARG A 63 1.78 8.84 2.23
C ARG A 63 2.26 7.44 1.86
N ASN A 64 1.84 6.93 0.71
CA ASN A 64 2.23 5.60 0.24
C ASN A 64 3.72 5.52 -0.12
N ASP A 65 4.30 6.59 -0.66
CA ASP A 65 5.72 6.63 -0.98
C ASP A 65 6.56 6.74 0.30
N THR A 66 6.12 7.50 1.30
CA THR A 66 6.74 7.57 2.63
C THR A 66 6.70 6.20 3.32
N ILE A 67 5.56 5.49 3.31
CA ILE A 67 5.47 4.13 3.87
C ILE A 67 6.44 3.19 3.17
N ARG A 68 6.48 3.20 1.82
CA ARG A 68 7.39 2.35 1.04
C ARG A 68 8.85 2.68 1.33
N PHE A 69 9.18 3.96 1.48
CA PHE A 69 10.50 4.43 1.84
C PHE A 69 10.93 3.93 3.22
N ILE A 70 10.09 4.12 4.25
CA ILE A 70 10.34 3.66 5.62
C ILE A 70 10.58 2.15 5.65
N VAL A 71 9.71 1.36 5.01
CA VAL A 71 9.83 -0.11 4.98
C VAL A 71 11.11 -0.55 4.29
N ARG A 72 11.49 0.11 3.18
CA ARG A 72 12.76 -0.18 2.48
C ARG A 72 13.95 0.13 3.36
N GLU A 73 14.04 1.35 3.89
CA GLU A 73 15.13 1.78 4.77
C GLU A 73 15.25 0.88 5.99
N TRP A 74 14.12 0.47 6.57
CA TRP A 74 14.10 -0.47 7.68
C TRP A 74 14.66 -1.83 7.27
N MET A 75 14.22 -2.40 6.15
CA MET A 75 14.71 -3.69 5.63
C MET A 75 16.20 -3.66 5.27
N GLU A 76 16.70 -2.57 4.70
CA GLU A 76 18.11 -2.41 4.32
C GLU A 76 19.03 -2.27 5.54
N LYS A 77 18.55 -1.61 6.61
CA LYS A 77 19.32 -1.39 7.84
C LYS A 77 19.16 -2.52 8.87
N ASN A 78 18.08 -3.28 8.79
CA ASN A 78 17.75 -4.37 9.72
C ASN A 78 17.77 -5.71 8.96
N THR A 79 18.98 -6.21 8.67
CA THR A 79 19.22 -7.49 8.00
C THR A 79 18.82 -8.68 8.89
N TYR A 80 17.53 -8.93 9.09
CA TYR A 80 17.07 -10.13 9.81
C TYR A 80 17.02 -11.34 8.88
N LEU A 81 18.18 -12.01 8.75
CA LEU A 81 18.40 -13.45 8.96
C LEU A 81 19.73 -13.85 8.30
N PRO A 82 20.75 -14.25 9.08
CA PRO A 82 21.50 -15.43 8.68
C PRO A 82 20.46 -16.56 8.57
N VAL A 83 20.33 -17.15 7.38
CA VAL A 83 19.86 -18.54 7.29
C VAL A 83 20.69 -19.27 8.35
N ARG A 84 20.05 -19.84 9.37
CA ARG A 84 20.74 -20.84 10.19
C ARG A 84 21.13 -21.92 9.20
N SER A 85 22.38 -21.93 8.75
CA SER A 85 23.02 -23.13 8.28
C SER A 85 22.84 -24.09 9.42
N LEU A 86 21.91 -25.03 9.28
CA LEU A 86 21.96 -26.23 10.08
C LEU A 86 23.23 -26.93 9.58
N ASP A 87 24.37 -26.57 10.17
CA ASP A 87 25.50 -27.48 10.23
C ASP A 87 25.07 -28.62 11.16
N GLU A 88 24.20 -29.49 10.63
CA GLU A 88 23.99 -30.84 11.13
C GLU A 88 25.18 -31.69 10.66
N ASP A 89 26.37 -31.36 11.16
CA ASP A 89 27.48 -32.29 11.28
C ASP A 89 27.93 -32.27 12.75
N GLY A 90 26.98 -32.66 13.61
CA GLY A 90 27.25 -33.03 14.99
C GLY A 90 27.48 -34.54 15.07
N ASP A 91 28.58 -35.02 14.47
CA ASP A 91 29.11 -36.34 14.76
C ASP A 91 29.57 -36.35 16.23
N VAL A 92 28.83 -37.04 17.09
CA VAL A 92 29.26 -37.34 18.46
C VAL A 92 29.58 -38.81 18.54
N ASP A 93 30.84 -39.11 18.22
CA ASP A 93 31.47 -40.41 18.41
C ASP A 93 31.46 -40.75 19.91
N GLY A 94 30.54 -41.63 20.32
CA GLY A 94 30.39 -42.08 21.69
C GLY A 94 31.43 -43.15 22.02
N ASN A 95 32.51 -42.76 22.72
CA ASN A 95 33.43 -43.69 23.37
C ASN A 95 33.60 -43.32 24.85
N GLY A 96 33.23 -44.24 25.74
CA GLY A 96 33.47 -44.15 27.18
C GLY A 96 32.35 -44.69 28.04
#